data_AF-A0A1U8D3J7-F1
#
_entry.id   AF-A0A1U8D3J7-F1
#
_cell.length_a   1.000
_cell.length_b   1.000
_cell.length_c   1.000
_cell.angle_alpha   90.00
_cell.angle_beta   90.00
_cell.angle_gamma   90.00
#
_symmetry.space_group_name_H-M   'P 1'
#
loop_
_entity.id
_entity.type
_entity.pdbx_description
1 polymer ?
#
loop_
_entity_poly.entity_id
_entity_poly.type
_entity_poly.pdbx_seq_one_letter_code
_entity_poly.pdbx_strand_id
1 'polypeptide(L)'
;MNIEIILRPIIQCMCQKTFNFLFKHNVEVLGILSDDVETDSVAPGENLKIRLKGIEEEEILPGFILCDLNNLCHSGRTFDAQIVIIEHKSIICPGYNAVLHIHTCIEEVEITVSLVLG
;
A
#
# COMPACT_ATOMS: atom_id res chain seq x y z
N MET A 1 -7.48 18.15 0.01
CA MET A 1 -8.64 17.65 0.76
C MET A 1 -8.10 16.52 1.61
N ASN A 2 -7.98 16.70 2.92
CA ASN A 2 -7.25 15.76 3.75
C ASN A 2 -8.27 14.98 4.57
N ILE A 3 -8.83 13.92 3.98
CA ILE A 3 -9.59 12.91 4.72
C ILE A 3 -8.57 11.92 5.25
N GLU A 4 -8.33 11.96 6.55
CA GLU A 4 -7.41 11.04 7.22
C GLU A 4 -8.17 9.77 7.60
N ILE A 5 -8.06 8.73 6.76
CA ILE A 5 -8.59 7.40 7.08
C ILE A 5 -7.54 6.68 7.93
N ILE A 6 -7.86 6.46 9.21
CA ILE A 6 -6.99 5.74 10.14
C ILE A 6 -7.12 4.23 9.85
N LEU A 7 -6.33 3.75 8.89
CA LEU A 7 -6.11 2.32 8.71
C LEU A 7 -5.05 1.87 9.71
N ARG A 8 -5.39 0.90 10.57
CA ARG A 8 -4.39 0.26 11.44
C ARG A 8 -3.37 -0.45 10.54
N PRO A 9 -2.07 -0.13 10.61
CA PRO A 9 -1.10 -0.71 9.71
C PRO A 9 -0.90 -2.19 10.06
N ILE A 10 -1.11 -3.07 9.08
CA ILE A 10 -0.35 -4.31 8.99
C ILE A 10 0.62 -4.11 7.82
N ILE A 11 1.75 -3.48 8.11
CA ILE A 11 2.95 -3.60 7.26
C ILE A 11 3.96 -4.39 8.08
N GLN A 12 4.08 -5.68 7.78
CA GLN A 12 5.17 -6.50 8.26
C GLN A 12 6.07 -6.82 7.07
N CYS A 13 6.98 -5.92 6.76
CA CYS A 13 8.08 -6.21 5.85
C CYS A 13 9.21 -6.83 6.70
N MET A 14 9.28 -8.16 6.77
CA MET A 14 10.48 -8.84 7.23
C MET A 14 11.31 -9.26 6.02
N CYS A 15 12.60 -8.93 6.05
CA CYS A 15 13.59 -9.37 5.09
C CYS A 15 13.61 -10.90 4.94
N GLN A 16 13.01 -11.42 3.87
CA GLN A 16 13.40 -12.70 3.28
C GLN A 16 13.42 -12.59 1.75
N LYS A 17 14.25 -13.44 1.15
CA LYS A 17 14.90 -13.30 -0.17
C LYS A 17 13.99 -13.36 -1.41
N THR A 18 12.68 -13.22 -1.24
CA THR A 18 11.71 -13.31 -2.33
C THR A 18 10.43 -12.58 -1.97
N PHE A 19 10.02 -11.66 -2.84
CA PHE A 19 8.82 -10.86 -2.66
C PHE A 19 7.78 -11.13 -3.77
N ASN A 20 6.50 -11.02 -3.44
CA ASN A 20 5.38 -11.04 -4.38
C ASN A 20 4.81 -9.63 -4.50
N PHE A 21 4.53 -9.24 -5.72
CA PHE A 21 3.94 -7.95 -6.07
C PHE A 21 2.42 -8.02 -6.05
N LEU A 22 1.73 -6.87 -6.06
CA LEU A 22 0.25 -6.83 -5.99
C LEU A 22 -0.45 -7.34 -7.27
N PHE A 23 0.32 -7.81 -8.24
CA PHE A 23 -0.02 -8.90 -9.16
C PHE A 23 1.02 -9.98 -8.93
N LYS A 24 0.65 -11.25 -8.77
CA LYS A 24 1.49 -12.41 -8.36
C LYS A 24 2.71 -12.70 -9.27
N HIS A 25 3.59 -11.73 -9.44
CA HIS A 25 4.85 -11.79 -10.15
C HIS A 25 5.91 -12.06 -9.10
N ASN A 26 6.51 -13.24 -9.19
CA ASN A 26 7.64 -13.59 -8.35
C ASN A 26 8.86 -12.82 -8.85
N VAL A 27 9.42 -11.97 -7.99
CA VAL A 27 10.62 -11.18 -8.29
C VAL A 27 11.79 -11.63 -7.41
N GLU A 28 13.00 -11.56 -7.98
CA GLU A 28 14.25 -11.87 -7.30
C GLU A 28 14.95 -10.56 -6.92
N VAL A 29 15.37 -10.42 -5.66
CA VAL A 29 16.15 -9.27 -5.19
C VAL A 29 17.62 -9.51 -5.54
N LEU A 30 18.18 -8.66 -6.40
CA LEU A 30 19.58 -8.73 -6.81
C LEU A 30 20.51 -7.93 -5.88
N GLY A 31 20.00 -6.87 -5.26
CA GLY A 31 20.77 -6.05 -4.33
C GLY A 31 19.93 -4.96 -3.69
N ILE A 32 20.39 -4.51 -2.52
CA ILE A 32 19.71 -3.50 -1.70
C ILE A 32 20.73 -2.39 -1.40
N LEU A 33 20.30 -1.14 -1.56
CA LEU A 33 21.05 0.02 -1.11
C LEU A 33 20.22 0.77 -0.05
N SER A 34 20.86 1.08 1.07
CA SER A 34 20.33 1.96 2.11
C SER A 34 21.16 3.25 2.10
N ASP A 35 20.51 4.40 1.89
CA ASP A 35 21.18 5.70 1.72
C ASP A 35 22.40 5.66 0.77
N ASP A 36 22.22 5.02 -0.39
CA ASP A 36 23.24 4.81 -1.43
C ASP A 36 24.44 3.91 -1.06
N VAL A 37 24.37 3.24 0.09
CA VAL A 37 25.33 2.22 0.52
C VAL A 37 24.78 0.82 0.25
N GLU A 38 25.52 -0.01 -0.48
CA GLU A 38 25.15 -1.40 -0.74
C GLU A 38 25.23 -2.23 0.54
N THR A 39 24.16 -2.96 0.85
CA THR A 39 24.00 -3.71 2.10
C THR A 39 23.33 -5.07 1.88
N ASP A 40 23.70 -6.06 2.70
CA ASP A 40 23.11 -7.40 2.65
C ASP A 40 21.81 -7.52 3.46
N SER A 41 21.58 -6.59 4.39
CA SER A 41 20.43 -6.59 5.29
C SER A 41 20.11 -5.18 5.76
N VAL A 42 18.84 -4.93 6.04
CA VAL A 42 18.29 -3.61 6.39
C VAL A 42 17.22 -3.78 7.47
N ALA A 43 17.04 -2.76 8.30
CA ALA A 43 15.98 -2.75 9.32
C ALA A 43 14.72 -2.02 8.82
N PRO A 44 13.55 -2.28 9.42
CA PRO A 44 12.35 -1.50 9.15
C PRO A 44 12.55 -0.02 9.46
N GLY A 45 11.99 0.85 8.62
CA GLY A 45 12.05 2.32 8.78
C GLY A 45 13.14 3.01 7.95
N GLU A 46 13.96 2.24 7.23
CA GLU A 46 14.98 2.76 6.30
C GLU A 46 14.38 3.05 4.91
N ASN A 47 14.95 4.04 4.22
CA ASN A 47 14.64 4.32 2.81
C ASN A 47 15.60 3.54 1.91
N LEU A 48 15.04 2.69 1.05
CA LEU A 48 15.82 1.71 0.30
C LEU A 48 15.69 1.91 -1.20
N LYS A 49 16.78 1.61 -1.93
CA LYS A 49 16.76 1.35 -3.37
C LYS A 49 17.02 -0.14 -3.59
N ILE A 50 16.09 -0.83 -4.23
CA ILE A 50 16.15 -2.28 -4.42
C ILE A 50 16.26 -2.57 -5.92
N ARG A 51 17.24 -3.38 -6.30
CA ARG A 51 17.38 -3.90 -7.66
C ARG A 51 16.63 -5.23 -7.75
N LEU A 52 15.66 -5.30 -8.65
CA LEU A 52 14.81 -6.47 -8.85
C LEU A 52 15.09 -7.11 -10.20
N LYS A 53 14.77 -8.40 -10.29
CA LYS A 53 14.75 -9.17 -11.53
C LYS A 53 13.40 -9.88 -11.66
N GLY A 54 12.90 -9.95 -12.89
CA GLY A 54 11.62 -10.61 -13.20
C GLY A 54 10.42 -9.65 -13.24
N ILE A 55 10.66 -8.35 -13.20
CA ILE A 55 9.68 -7.28 -13.44
C ILE A 55 10.39 -6.10 -14.10
N GLU A 56 9.71 -5.44 -15.02
CA GLU A 56 10.20 -4.21 -15.65
C GLU A 56 9.78 -2.98 -14.83
N GLU A 57 10.56 -1.90 -14.92
CA GLU A 57 10.30 -0.68 -14.12
C GLU A 57 8.95 -0.05 -14.47
N GLU A 58 8.54 -0.07 -15.74
CA GLU A 58 7.28 0.51 -16.20
C GLU A 58 6.04 -0.26 -15.69
N GLU A 59 6.22 -1.51 -15.23
CA GLU A 59 5.16 -2.32 -14.63
C GLU A 59 4.98 -2.03 -13.13
N ILE A 60 5.89 -1.25 -12.53
CA ILE A 60 5.86 -0.89 -11.11
C ILE A 60 5.16 0.46 -10.93
N LEU A 61 3.96 0.43 -10.36
CA LEU A 61 3.19 1.62 -10.02
C LEU A 61 3.25 1.96 -8.52
N PRO A 62 3.16 3.25 -8.15
CA PRO A 62 2.95 3.66 -6.77
C PRO A 62 1.75 2.95 -6.14
N GLY A 63 1.89 2.52 -4.88
CA GLY A 63 0.88 1.72 -4.17
C GLY A 63 1.09 0.20 -4.22
N PHE A 64 2.01 -0.28 -5.07
CA PHE A 64 2.43 -1.68 -5.02
C PHE A 64 3.40 -1.94 -3.86
N ILE A 65 3.26 -3.12 -3.26
CA ILE A 65 3.97 -3.52 -2.04
C ILE A 65 4.71 -4.83 -2.32
N LEU A 66 5.97 -4.91 -1.90
CA LEU A 66 6.75 -6.14 -1.86
C LEU A 66 6.40 -6.92 -0.58
N CYS A 67 5.86 -8.14 -0.71
CA CYS A 67 5.47 -8.98 0.44
C CYS A 67 6.18 -10.34 0.42
N ASP A 68 6.45 -10.96 1.57
CA ASP A 68 7.04 -12.31 1.64
C ASP A 68 6.16 -13.36 0.91
N LEU A 69 6.78 -14.31 0.21
CA LEU A 69 6.05 -15.34 -0.55
C LEU A 69 5.09 -16.19 0.31
N ASN A 70 5.44 -16.43 1.57
CA ASN A 70 4.64 -17.20 2.52
C ASN A 70 3.64 -16.34 3.29
N ASN A 71 3.77 -15.01 3.22
CA ASN A 71 2.90 -14.07 3.94
C ASN A 71 2.54 -12.87 3.05
N LEU A 72 1.62 -13.12 2.12
CA LEU A 72 1.15 -12.12 1.17
C LEU A 72 0.26 -11.08 1.85
N CYS A 73 0.43 -9.82 1.46
CA CYS A 73 -0.44 -8.73 1.88
C CYS A 73 -1.86 -8.93 1.30
N HIS A 74 -2.87 -8.52 2.06
CA HIS A 74 -4.25 -8.56 1.60
C HIS A 74 -4.52 -7.43 0.59
N SER A 75 -5.27 -7.73 -0.46
CA SER A 75 -5.69 -6.75 -1.46
C SER A 75 -7.17 -6.91 -1.79
N GLY A 76 -7.81 -5.80 -2.13
CA GLY A 76 -9.25 -5.77 -2.44
C GLY A 76 -9.65 -4.43 -3.04
N ARG A 77 -10.81 -4.42 -3.71
CA ARG A 77 -11.40 -3.20 -4.29
C ARG A 77 -12.42 -2.54 -3.38
N THR A 78 -12.85 -3.22 -2.33
CA THR A 78 -13.88 -2.77 -1.40
C THR A 78 -13.48 -3.19 0.00
N PHE A 79 -13.60 -2.27 0.96
CA PHE A 79 -13.31 -2.52 2.36
C PHE A 79 -14.17 -1.61 3.23
N ASP A 80 -14.51 -2.07 4.42
CA ASP A 80 -15.19 -1.26 5.43
C ASP A 80 -14.14 -0.48 6.24
N ALA A 81 -14.40 0.80 6.49
CA ALA A 81 -13.54 1.65 7.30
C ALA A 81 -14.33 2.66 8.11
N GLN A 82 -13.76 3.05 9.26
CA GLN A 82 -14.25 4.18 10.03
C GLN A 82 -13.63 5.47 9.51
N ILE A 83 -14.46 6.43 9.14
CA ILE A 83 -14.02 7.72 8.60
C ILE A 83 -14.26 8.80 9.66
N VAL A 84 -13.24 9.60 9.95
CA VAL A 84 -13.36 10.81 10.76
C VAL A 84 -13.23 12.01 9.83
N ILE A 85 -14.27 12.84 9.78
CA ILE A 85 -14.31 14.04 8.94
C ILE A 85 -13.81 15.22 9.76
N ILE A 86 -12.64 15.78 9.38
CA ILE A 86 -12.03 16.92 10.08
C ILE A 86 -12.56 18.24 9.54
N GLU A 87 -12.37 18.50 8.24
CA GLU A 87 -12.84 19.73 7.58
C GLU A 87 -13.38 19.41 6.18
N HIS A 88 -14.68 19.56 6.00
CA HIS A 88 -15.32 19.43 4.70
C HIS A 88 -16.55 20.35 4.61
N LYS A 89 -16.65 21.14 3.53
CA LYS A 89 -17.67 22.19 3.39
C LYS A 89 -19.07 21.66 3.07
N SER A 90 -19.19 20.42 2.63
CA SER A 90 -20.43 19.82 2.16
C SER A 90 -20.78 18.54 2.92
N ILE A 91 -22.01 18.06 2.79
CA ILE A 91 -22.42 16.78 3.35
C ILE A 91 -21.84 15.64 2.50
N ILE A 92 -21.29 14.61 3.15
CA ILE A 92 -20.87 13.36 2.49
C ILE A 92 -22.06 12.40 2.50
N CYS A 93 -22.41 11.88 1.33
CA CYS A 93 -23.54 10.98 1.12
C CYS A 93 -23.07 9.67 0.45
N PRO A 94 -23.88 8.60 0.43
CA PRO A 94 -23.58 7.42 -0.38
C PRO A 94 -23.37 7.82 -1.85
N GLY A 95 -22.34 7.26 -2.49
CA GLY A 95 -21.92 7.63 -3.84
C GLY A 95 -20.99 8.85 -3.90
N TYR A 96 -20.47 9.31 -2.75
CA TYR A 96 -19.51 10.41 -2.71
C TYR A 96 -18.15 9.97 -3.26
N ASN A 97 -17.69 10.62 -4.33
CA ASN A 97 -16.38 10.38 -4.91
C ASN A 97 -15.30 11.19 -4.19
N ALA A 98 -14.18 10.54 -3.89
CA ALA A 98 -13.02 11.14 -3.26
C ALA A 98 -11.72 10.55 -3.83
N VAL A 99 -10.59 11.19 -3.50
CA VAL A 99 -9.27 10.59 -3.69
C VAL A 99 -8.82 10.00 -2.37
N LEU A 100 -8.50 8.71 -2.38
CA LEU A 100 -8.01 7.96 -1.25
C LEU A 100 -6.48 7.85 -1.32
N HIS A 101 -5.82 8.24 -0.24
CA HIS A 101 -4.38 8.07 -0.08
C HIS A 101 -4.13 6.96 0.95
N ILE A 102 -3.48 5.87 0.54
CA ILE A 102 -3.05 4.76 1.42
C ILE A 102 -1.58 4.47 1.15
N HIS A 103 -0.71 4.70 2.14
CA HIS A 103 0.74 4.58 1.98
C HIS A 103 1.25 5.42 0.78
N THR A 104 1.70 4.77 -0.30
CA THR A 104 2.12 5.41 -1.55
C THR A 104 1.05 5.32 -2.65
N CYS A 105 -0.05 4.61 -2.41
CA CYS A 105 -1.18 4.46 -3.31
C CYS A 105 -2.08 5.71 -3.25
N ILE A 106 -2.51 6.18 -4.43
CA ILE A 106 -3.43 7.29 -4.58
C ILE A 106 -4.44 6.88 -5.63
N GLU A 107 -5.70 6.72 -5.23
CA GLU A 107 -6.75 6.19 -6.11
C GLU A 107 -8.05 6.96 -5.96
N GLU A 108 -8.81 7.06 -7.05
CA GLU A 108 -10.19 7.54 -6.99
C GLU A 108 -11.08 6.46 -6.38
N VAL A 109 -11.92 6.86 -5.42
CA VAL A 109 -12.81 5.96 -4.71
C VAL A 109 -14.21 6.52 -4.60
N GLU A 110 -15.18 5.62 -4.49
CA GLU A 110 -16.56 5.93 -4.17
C GLU A 110 -16.88 5.44 -2.76
N ILE A 111 -17.38 6.34 -1.92
CA ILE A 111 -17.86 6.00 -0.58
C ILE A 111 -19.26 5.41 -0.71
N THR A 112 -19.37 4.12 -0.44
CA THR A 112 -20.66 3.45 -0.29
C THR A 112 -21.03 3.40 1.18
N VAL A 113 -22.31 3.62 1.50
CA VAL A 113 -22.81 3.46 2.87
C VAL A 113 -23.49 2.11 2.95
N SER A 114 -22.93 1.21 3.75
CA SER A 114 -23.66 0.04 4.22
C SER A 114 -24.37 0.41 5.52
N LEU A 115 -25.70 0.52 5.48
CA LEU A 115 -26.52 0.68 6.69
C LEU A 115 -26.39 -0.60 7.52
N VAL A 116 -25.46 -0.64 8.47
CA VAL A 116 -25.49 -1.66 9.52
C VAL A 116 -26.57 -1.24 10.51
N LEU A 117 -27.79 -1.71 10.29
CA LEU A 117 -28.85 -1.69 11.30
C LEU A 117 -28.42 -2.66 12.41
N GLY A 118 -27.78 -2.12 13.44
CA GLY A 118 -27.51 -2.82 14.70
C GLY A 118 -28.65 -2.63 15.69
#